data_AF-A0A3S0BYM1-F1
#
_entry.id   AF-A0A3S0BYM1-F1
#
_cell.length_a   1.000
_cell.length_b   1.000
_cell.length_c   1.000
_cell.angle_alpha   90.00
_cell.angle_beta   90.00
_cell.angle_gamma   90.00
#
_symmetry.space_group_name_H-M   'P 1'
#
loop_
_entity.id
_entity.type
_entity.pdbx_description
1 polymer ?
#
loop_
_entity_poly.entity_id
_entity_poly.type
_entity_poly.pdbx_seq_one_letter_code
_entity_poly.pdbx_strand_id
1 'polypeptide(L)'
;MQPLYKADSTIKVIAEHYEQIVEEETELMERIRTCEAYLNAILEQTYRNGDQHHKLTVEDILTAVFTISSELRTELLHVQFEKALLSCRMKQDK
;
A
#
# COMPACT_ATOMS: atom_id res chain seq x y z
N MET A 1 -12.90 25.99 34.39
CA MET A 1 -11.92 24.89 34.39
C MET A 1 -12.49 23.72 33.59
N GLN A 2 -12.15 23.59 32.30
CA GLN A 2 -12.45 22.38 31.51
C GLN A 2 -11.62 22.26 30.19
N PRO A 3 -10.27 22.26 30.18
CA PRO A 3 -9.52 21.90 28.95
C PRO A 3 -8.93 20.48 28.97
N LEU A 4 -8.70 19.87 30.14
CA LEU A 4 -7.81 18.70 30.24
C LEU A 4 -8.42 17.36 29.77
N TYR A 5 -9.75 17.21 29.84
CA TYR A 5 -10.43 15.93 29.51
C TYR A 5 -10.61 15.70 27.99
N LYS A 6 -10.58 16.76 27.18
CA LYS A 6 -10.76 16.65 25.71
C LYS A 6 -9.47 16.28 24.98
N ALA A 7 -8.32 16.75 25.46
CA ALA A 7 -7.02 16.48 24.84
C ALA A 7 -6.68 14.98 24.89
N ASP A 8 -6.91 14.32 26.03
CA ASP A 8 -6.67 12.89 26.22
C ASP A 8 -7.53 12.02 25.27
N SER A 9 -8.81 12.39 25.08
CA SER A 9 -9.68 11.72 24.12
C SER A 9 -9.26 11.91 22.66
N THR A 10 -8.66 13.06 22.33
CA THR A 10 -8.24 13.39 20.96
C THR A 10 -6.96 12.63 20.59
N ILE A 11 -5.98 12.58 21.50
CA ILE A 11 -4.73 11.83 21.31
C ILE A 11 -5.04 10.34 21.14
N LYS A 12 -5.97 9.80 21.94
CA LYS A 12 -6.39 8.40 21.81
C LYS A 12 -6.98 8.10 20.43
N VAL A 13 -7.86 8.96 19.91
CA VAL A 13 -8.44 8.80 18.56
C VAL A 13 -7.36 8.88 17.47
N ILE A 14 -6.38 9.78 17.62
CA ILE A 14 -5.26 9.88 16.66
C ILE A 14 -4.40 8.61 16.70
N ALA A 15 -4.15 8.04 17.87
CA ALA A 15 -3.39 6.81 18.01
C ALA A 15 -4.13 5.60 17.42
N GLU A 16 -5.43 5.47 17.66
CA GLU A 16 -6.25 4.39 17.06
C GLU A 16 -6.27 4.49 15.53
N HIS A 17 -6.41 5.70 14.98
CA HIS A 17 -6.35 5.93 13.53
C HIS A 17 -4.96 5.64 12.95
N TYR A 18 -3.90 5.98 13.70
CA TYR A 18 -2.54 5.66 13.30
C TYR A 18 -2.30 4.15 13.18
N GLU A 19 -2.79 3.35 14.13
CA GLU A 19 -2.66 1.89 14.08
C GLU A 19 -3.43 1.30 12.89
N GLN A 20 -4.64 1.78 12.60
CA GLN A 20 -5.40 1.37 11.40
C GLN A 20 -4.61 1.63 10.11
N ILE A 21 -3.97 2.79 10.00
CA ILE A 21 -3.12 3.14 8.87
C ILE A 21 -1.88 2.25 8.76
N VAL A 22 -1.31 1.79 9.88
CA VAL A 22 -0.18 0.84 9.88
C VAL A 22 -0.61 -0.53 9.35
N GLU A 23 -1.81 -1.00 9.74
CA GLU A 23 -2.38 -2.25 9.23
C GLU A 23 -2.65 -2.15 7.72
N GLU A 24 -3.27 -1.05 7.27
CA GLU A 24 -3.55 -0.78 5.85
C GLU A 24 -2.25 -0.71 5.02
N GLU A 25 -1.23 0.01 5.52
CA GLU A 25 0.09 0.07 4.87
C GLU A 25 0.70 -1.32 4.70
N THR A 26 0.59 -2.17 5.73
CA THR A 26 1.12 -3.53 5.72
C THR A 26 0.44 -4.38 4.65
N GLU A 27 -0.89 -4.35 4.61
CA GLU A 27 -1.69 -5.06 3.60
C GLU A 27 -1.34 -4.60 2.18
N LEU A 28 -1.22 -3.29 1.94
CA LEU A 28 -0.85 -2.75 0.64
C LEU A 28 0.54 -3.22 0.20
N MET A 29 1.52 -3.23 1.11
CA MET A 29 2.85 -3.76 0.80
C MET A 29 2.82 -5.25 0.45
N GLU A 30 2.03 -6.06 1.15
CA GLU A 30 1.89 -7.48 0.83
C GLU A 30 1.28 -7.69 -0.55
N ARG A 31 0.19 -6.98 -0.87
CA ARG A 31 -0.45 -7.03 -2.20
C ARG A 31 0.50 -6.60 -3.31
N ILE A 32 1.31 -5.54 -3.10
CA ILE A 32 2.33 -5.09 -4.06
C ILE A 32 3.38 -6.18 -4.29
N ARG A 33 3.89 -6.81 -3.22
CA ARG A 33 4.86 -7.91 -3.32
C ARG A 33 4.29 -9.10 -4.07
N THR A 34 3.01 -9.41 -3.88
CA THR A 34 2.32 -10.44 -4.65
C THR A 34 2.32 -10.08 -6.14
N CYS A 35 1.94 -8.86 -6.52
CA CYS A 35 1.99 -8.43 -7.92
C CYS A 35 3.39 -8.58 -8.53
N GLU A 36 4.43 -8.16 -7.81
CA GLU A 36 5.83 -8.28 -8.24
C GLU A 36 6.24 -9.74 -8.45
N ALA A 37 5.85 -10.63 -7.53
CA ALA A 37 6.11 -12.07 -7.66
C ALA A 37 5.45 -12.66 -8.90
N TYR A 38 4.20 -12.28 -9.19
CA TYR A 38 3.49 -12.75 -10.39
C TYR A 38 4.07 -12.18 -11.68
N LEU A 39 4.47 -10.91 -11.72
CA LEU A 39 5.17 -10.33 -12.88
C LEU A 39 6.46 -11.12 -13.17
N ASN A 40 7.26 -11.40 -12.14
CA ASN A 40 8.47 -12.20 -12.28
C ASN A 40 8.19 -13.62 -12.77
N ALA A 41 7.14 -14.27 -12.24
CA ALA A 41 6.75 -15.61 -12.68
C ALA A 41 6.30 -15.65 -14.15
N ILE A 42 5.56 -14.63 -14.61
CA ILE A 42 5.13 -14.52 -16.02
C ILE A 42 6.36 -14.33 -16.93
N LEU A 43 7.29 -13.45 -16.54
CA LEU A 43 8.53 -13.23 -17.30
C LEU A 43 9.41 -14.48 -17.35
N GLU A 44 9.54 -15.20 -16.23
CA GLU A 44 10.27 -16.46 -16.18
C GLU A 44 9.64 -17.53 -17.07
N GLN A 45 8.30 -17.64 -17.07
CA GLN A 45 7.59 -18.55 -17.96
C GLN A 45 7.75 -18.16 -19.43
N THR A 46 7.76 -16.87 -19.72
CA THR A 46 8.01 -16.33 -21.08
C THR A 46 9.43 -16.65 -21.54
N TYR A 47 10.42 -16.57 -20.66
CA TYR A 47 11.80 -16.97 -20.98
C TYR A 47 11.89 -18.48 -21.30
N ARG A 48 11.20 -19.33 -20.54
CA ARG A 48 11.27 -20.78 -20.71
C ARG A 48 10.50 -21.28 -21.93
N ASN A 49 9.33 -20.68 -22.22
CA ASN A 49 8.34 -21.23 -23.15
C ASN A 49 7.72 -20.17 -24.07
N GLY A 50 8.39 -19.03 -24.29
CA GLY A 50 7.82 -17.84 -24.96
C GLY A 50 7.21 -18.12 -26.34
N ASP A 51 7.86 -18.96 -27.14
CA ASP A 51 7.40 -19.31 -28.50
C ASP A 51 6.12 -20.17 -28.50
N GLN A 52 5.70 -20.70 -27.34
CA GLN A 52 4.50 -21.52 -27.19
C GLN A 52 3.26 -20.72 -26.79
N HIS A 53 3.43 -19.44 -26.43
CA HIS A 53 2.34 -18.58 -25.95
C HIS A 53 2.05 -17.47 -26.96
N HIS A 54 0.77 -17.07 -27.04
CA HIS A 54 0.39 -15.94 -27.88
C HIS A 54 0.90 -14.63 -27.26
N LYS A 55 1.91 -14.03 -27.91
CA LYS A 55 2.64 -12.86 -27.40
C LYS A 55 1.75 -11.73 -26.87
N LEU A 56 0.78 -11.28 -27.67
CA LEU A 56 -0.07 -10.14 -27.30
C LEU A 56 -0.89 -10.44 -26.03
N THR A 57 -1.32 -11.68 -25.85
CA THR A 57 -2.07 -12.09 -24.65
C THR A 57 -1.17 -12.08 -23.41
N VAL A 58 0.10 -12.46 -23.54
CA VAL A 58 1.07 -12.36 -22.44
C VAL A 58 1.34 -10.89 -22.09
N GLU A 59 1.46 -10.02 -23.10
CA GLU A 59 1.60 -8.56 -22.90
C GLU A 59 0.38 -7.95 -22.19
N ASP A 60 -0.83 -8.35 -22.57
CA ASP A 60 -2.07 -7.91 -21.90
C ASP A 60 -2.09 -8.34 -20.42
N ILE A 61 -1.69 -9.57 -20.12
CA ILE A 61 -1.63 -10.07 -18.73
C ILE A 61 -0.58 -9.31 -17.92
N LEU A 62 0.63 -9.12 -18.47
CA LEU A 62 1.68 -8.34 -17.82
C LEU A 62 1.21 -6.90 -17.52
N THR A 63 0.54 -6.28 -18.50
CA THR A 63 0.00 -4.93 -18.36
C THR A 63 -1.08 -4.88 -17.27
N ALA A 64 -1.98 -5.85 -17.22
CA ALA A 64 -3.02 -5.90 -16.19
C ALA A 64 -2.42 -6.01 -14.78
N VAL A 65 -1.47 -6.92 -14.56
CA VAL A 65 -0.81 -7.09 -13.25
C VAL A 65 0.00 -5.84 -12.88
N PHE A 66 0.69 -5.23 -13.85
CA PHE A 66 1.44 -4.01 -13.64
C PHE A 66 0.53 -2.84 -13.23
N THR A 67 -0.62 -2.67 -13.91
CA THR A 67 -1.60 -1.64 -13.58
C THR A 67 -2.12 -1.79 -12.14
N ILE A 68 -2.49 -3.02 -11.73
CA ILE A 68 -2.89 -3.30 -10.34
C ILE A 68 -1.78 -2.88 -9.37
N SER A 69 -0.53 -3.26 -9.65
CA SER A 69 0.62 -2.90 -8.81
C SER A 69 0.85 -1.39 -8.74
N SER A 70 0.60 -0.66 -9.83
CA SER A 70 0.73 0.80 -9.91
C SER A 70 -0.36 1.52 -9.10
N GLU A 71 -1.60 1.04 -9.18
CA GLU A 71 -2.73 1.54 -8.37
C GLU A 71 -2.45 1.37 -6.88
N LEU A 72 -2.02 0.17 -6.46
CA LEU A 72 -1.66 -0.11 -5.07
C LEU A 72 -0.52 0.76 -4.55
N ARG A 73 0.50 1.03 -5.37
CA ARG A 73 1.60 1.95 -4.99
C ARG A 73 1.11 3.37 -4.82
N THR A 74 0.12 3.80 -5.59
CA THR A 74 -0.50 5.12 -5.45
C THR A 74 -1.29 5.21 -4.14
N GLU A 75 -2.07 4.17 -3.82
CA GLU A 75 -2.78 4.06 -2.55
C GLU A 75 -1.81 4.06 -1.35
N LEU A 76 -0.73 3.26 -1.43
CA LEU A 76 0.31 3.20 -0.41
C LEU A 76 0.94 4.58 -0.16
N LEU A 77 1.18 5.37 -1.21
CA LEU A 77 1.72 6.72 -1.09
C LEU A 77 0.76 7.63 -0.29
N HIS A 78 -0.55 7.53 -0.53
CA HIS A 78 -1.56 8.28 0.22
C HIS A 78 -1.60 7.88 1.70
N VAL A 79 -1.60 6.57 1.98
CA VAL A 79 -1.57 6.02 3.34
C VAL A 79 -0.32 6.49 4.10
N GLN A 80 0.86 6.43 3.46
CA GLN A 80 2.11 6.90 4.05
C GLN A 80 2.12 8.40 4.33
N PHE A 81 1.55 9.19 3.43
CA PHE A 81 1.38 10.62 3.63
C PHE A 81 0.48 10.92 4.82
N GLU A 82 -0.66 10.22 4.93
CA GLU A 82 -1.57 10.39 6.06
C GLU A 82 -0.94 9.97 7.40
N LYS A 83 -0.23 8.83 7.41
CA LYS A 83 0.56 8.36 8.56
C LYS A 83 1.54 9.42 9.04
N ALA A 84 2.23 10.08 8.10
CA ALA A 84 3.15 11.17 8.41
C ALA A 84 2.42 12.38 9.03
N LEU A 85 1.25 12.76 8.50
CA LEU A 85 0.44 13.85 9.07
C LEU A 85 -0.06 13.53 10.49
N LEU A 86 -0.47 12.30 10.76
CA LEU A 86 -0.85 11.87 12.12
C LEU A 86 0.35 11.92 13.07
N SER A 87 1.50 11.40 12.63
CA SER A 87 2.76 11.47 13.40
C SER A 87 3.13 12.91 13.76
N CYS A 88 2.94 13.87 12.84
CA CYS A 88 3.15 15.29 13.11
C CYS A 88 2.21 15.82 14.19
N ARG A 89 0.92 15.48 14.13
CA ARG A 89 -0.08 15.90 15.13
C ARG A 89 0.25 15.34 16.52
N MET A 90 0.61 14.06 16.62
CA MET A 90 1.02 13.44 17.89
C MET A 90 2.26 14.07 18.51
N LYS A 91 3.17 14.64 17.70
CA LYS A 91 4.36 15.36 18.20
C LYS A 91 4.05 16.77 18.69
N GLN A 92 3.02 17.43 18.16
CA GLN A 92 2.64 18.79 18.54
C GLN A 92 1.83 18.84 19.85
N ASP A 93 1.18 17.73 20.23
CA ASP A 93 0.42 17.60 21.49
C ASP A 93 1.25 17.07 22.67
N LYS A 94 2.59 16.90 22.52
CA LYS A 94 3.54 16.58 23.59
C LYS A 94 4.18 17.83 24.17
#